data_AF-A0A381YXN4-F1
#
_entry.id   AF-A0A381YXN4-F1
#
_cell.length_a   1.000
_cell.length_b   1.000
_cell.length_c   1.000
_cell.angle_alpha   90.00
_cell.angle_beta   90.00
_cell.angle_gamma   90.00
#
_symmetry.space_group_name_H-M   'P 1'
#
loop_
_entity.id
_entity.type
_entity.pdbx_description
1 polymer ?
#
loop_
_entity_poly.entity_id
_entity_poly.type
_entity_poly.pdbx_seq_one_letter_code
_entity_poly.pdbx_strand_id
1 'polypeptide(L)'
;MNMLVDKLGVPRFTTKDIINLIYEGNGDKLSKILVESSRDTELYNESINKIGNELLPLKEYQPLPYDLKHFDQALQSEWFMPDKYKKLDIRHYLEERCETLEEVKRVDEEYIEYEKRGLLDLLRFLIYLVAIMRENNVVWGVGRGSSVASYILYLIGIHKINSIQYELDWHEFMR
;
A
#
# COMPACT_ATOMS: atom_id res chain seq x y z
N MET A 1 -3.84 18.14 -13.46
CA MET A 1 -2.44 18.04 -13.00
C MET A 1 -1.88 16.73 -13.54
N ASN A 2 -0.93 16.76 -14.47
CA ASN A 2 -0.27 15.53 -14.93
C ASN A 2 0.92 15.29 -13.99
N MET A 3 0.68 14.55 -12.93
CA MET A 3 1.71 14.18 -11.96
C MET A 3 2.79 13.37 -12.67
N LEU A 4 4.04 13.84 -12.67
CA LEU A 4 5.16 13.07 -13.16
C LEU A 4 5.54 12.05 -12.08
N VAL A 5 5.72 10.80 -12.49
CA VAL A 5 6.10 9.71 -11.59
C VAL A 5 7.35 9.05 -12.16
N ASP A 6 8.28 8.66 -11.29
CA ASP A 6 9.46 7.90 -11.71
C ASP A 6 9.13 6.40 -11.90
N LYS A 7 10.17 5.58 -12.13
CA LYS A 7 10.01 4.13 -12.33
C LYS A 7 9.63 3.37 -11.05
N LEU A 8 9.81 3.98 -9.88
CA LEU A 8 9.52 3.40 -8.56
C LEU A 8 8.21 3.93 -7.96
N GLY A 9 7.45 4.74 -8.71
CA GLY A 9 6.19 5.30 -8.22
C GLY A 9 6.36 6.60 -7.43
N VAL A 10 7.56 7.19 -7.38
CA VAL A 10 7.83 8.43 -6.65
C VAL A 10 7.33 9.64 -7.44
N PRO A 11 6.43 10.47 -6.88
CA PRO A 11 5.90 11.66 -7.55
C PRO A 11 6.94 12.78 -7.61
N ARG A 12 7.00 13.47 -8.75
CA ARG A 12 7.92 14.57 -9.06
C ARG A 12 7.10 15.79 -9.50
N PHE A 13 7.33 16.91 -8.84
CA PHE A 13 6.58 18.14 -9.04
C PHE A 13 7.39 19.13 -9.89
N THR A 14 6.75 19.71 -10.90
CA THR A 14 7.35 20.75 -11.75
C THR A 14 7.15 22.14 -11.15
N THR A 15 7.84 23.14 -11.69
CA THR A 15 7.60 24.55 -11.34
C THR A 15 6.14 24.96 -11.49
N LYS A 16 5.46 24.43 -12.52
CA LYS A 16 4.03 24.70 -12.74
C LYS A 16 3.17 24.13 -11.61
N ASP A 17 3.49 22.93 -11.11
CA ASP A 17 2.77 22.31 -10.01
C ASP A 17 3.00 23.07 -8.70
N ILE A 18 4.22 23.56 -8.46
CA ILE A 18 4.54 24.45 -7.32
C ILE A 18 3.68 25.71 -7.35
N ILE A 19 3.62 26.38 -8.50
CA ILE A 19 2.81 27.59 -8.66
C ILE A 19 1.34 27.26 -8.35
N ASN A 20 0.78 26.20 -8.95
CA ASN A 20 -0.60 25.81 -8.67
C ASN A 20 -0.85 25.54 -7.17
N LEU A 21 0.05 24.82 -6.50
CA LEU A 21 -0.05 24.56 -5.06
C LEU A 21 -0.08 25.85 -4.23
N ILE A 22 0.73 26.84 -4.58
CA ILE A 22 0.73 28.15 -3.92
C ILE A 22 -0.61 28.86 -4.14
N TYR A 23 -1.10 28.89 -5.39
CA TYR A 23 -2.37 29.55 -5.75
C TYR A 23 -3.59 28.86 -5.12
N GLU A 24 -3.52 27.56 -4.87
CA GLU A 24 -4.54 26.80 -4.13
C GLU A 24 -4.45 26.99 -2.60
N GLY A 25 -3.51 27.81 -2.11
CA GLY A 25 -3.33 28.06 -0.68
C GLY A 25 -2.57 26.96 0.07
N ASN A 26 -1.92 26.03 -0.65
CA ASN A 26 -1.16 24.90 -0.10
C ASN A 26 0.36 25.18 -0.02
N GLY A 27 0.77 26.45 0.08
CA GLY A 27 2.19 26.84 0.11
C GLY A 27 2.99 26.28 1.29
N ASP A 28 2.33 25.99 2.41
CA ASP A 28 2.92 25.34 3.59
C ASP A 28 3.43 23.90 3.30
N LYS A 29 2.91 23.27 2.25
CA LYS A 29 3.23 21.88 1.88
C LYS A 29 4.44 21.78 0.94
N LEU A 30 5.00 22.89 0.47
CA LEU A 30 6.13 22.89 -0.48
C LEU A 30 7.38 22.17 0.04
N SER A 31 7.59 22.14 1.36
CA SER A 31 8.69 21.42 2.00
C SER A 31 8.52 19.89 2.05
N LYS A 32 7.33 19.39 1.71
CA LYS A 32 6.96 17.96 1.77
C LYS A 32 6.97 17.29 0.40
N ILE A 33 7.11 18.06 -0.67
CA ILE A 33 7.12 17.55 -2.04
C ILE A 33 8.54 17.43 -2.58
N LEU A 34 8.74 16.51 -3.53
CA LEU A 34 9.99 16.36 -4.27
C LEU A 34 9.86 17.07 -5.62
N VAL A 35 10.76 18.01 -5.88
CA VAL A 35 10.66 18.93 -7.01
C VAL A 35 11.72 18.60 -8.05
N GLU A 36 11.35 18.64 -9.34
CA GLU A 36 12.34 18.56 -10.42
C GLU A 36 13.28 19.77 -10.38
N SER A 37 14.59 19.50 -10.44
CA SER A 37 15.59 20.57 -10.48
C SER A 37 15.40 21.40 -11.76
N SER A 38 15.31 22.72 -11.57
CA SER A 38 15.19 23.73 -12.61
C SER A 38 15.82 25.03 -12.12
N ARG A 39 16.10 25.94 -13.05
CA ARG A 39 16.60 27.28 -12.71
C ARG A 39 15.72 28.01 -11.69
N ASP A 40 14.40 27.88 -11.81
CA ASP A 40 13.47 28.59 -10.93
C ASP A 40 13.49 28.03 -9.49
N THR A 41 13.61 26.71 -9.36
CA THR A 41 13.65 26.02 -8.06
C THR A 41 14.99 26.25 -7.35
N GLU A 42 16.09 26.32 -8.10
CA GLU A 42 17.41 26.71 -7.61
C GLU A 42 17.41 28.15 -7.09
N LEU A 43 16.90 29.10 -7.90
CA LEU A 43 16.81 30.51 -7.50
C LEU A 43 15.92 30.72 -6.27
N TYR A 44 14.82 29.96 -6.16
CA TYR A 44 13.99 29.95 -4.96
C TYR A 44 14.81 29.53 -3.73
N ASN A 45 15.49 28.37 -3.80
CA ASN A 45 16.28 27.84 -2.69
C ASN A 45 17.43 28.78 -2.29
N GLU A 46 18.13 29.39 -3.25
CA GLU A 46 19.14 30.41 -2.99
C GLU A 46 18.55 31.63 -2.28
N SER A 47 17.37 32.09 -2.70
CA SER A 47 16.71 33.25 -2.12
C SER A 47 16.27 32.97 -0.68
N ILE A 48 15.72 31.80 -0.40
CA ILE A 48 15.36 31.36 0.96
C ILE A 48 16.60 31.35 1.87
N ASN A 49 17.72 30.80 1.38
CA ASN A 49 18.97 30.75 2.14
C ASN A 49 19.56 32.14 2.44
N LYS A 50 19.36 33.12 1.55
CA LYS A 50 19.86 34.50 1.73
C LYS A 50 18.97 35.34 2.63
N ILE A 51 17.65 35.16 2.55
CA ILE A 51 16.66 36.03 3.19
C ILE A 51 16.31 35.53 4.61
N GLY A 52 16.50 34.23 4.90
CA GLY A 52 16.20 33.68 6.22
C GLY A 52 14.71 33.76 6.56
N ASN A 53 13.87 33.35 5.61
CA ASN A 53 12.41 33.51 5.71
C ASN A 53 11.77 32.34 6.47
N GLU A 54 10.51 32.50 6.92
CA GLU A 54 9.70 31.41 7.52
C GLU A 54 9.39 30.25 6.54
N LEU A 55 9.72 30.43 5.26
CA LEU A 55 9.54 29.44 4.21
C LEU A 55 10.73 28.48 4.17
N LEU A 56 10.42 27.18 4.10
CA LEU A 56 11.41 26.12 4.00
C LEU A 56 11.90 25.94 2.55
N PRO A 57 13.16 25.50 2.35
CA PRO A 57 13.68 25.19 1.02
C PRO A 57 12.91 24.02 0.38
N LEU A 58 12.80 24.05 -0.95
CA LEU A 58 12.29 22.95 -1.75
C LEU A 58 13.24 21.77 -1.69
N LYS A 59 12.70 20.56 -1.56
CA LYS A 59 13.47 19.32 -1.64
C LYS A 59 13.58 18.89 -3.08
N GLU A 60 14.80 18.87 -3.60
CA GLU A 60 15.06 18.39 -4.94
C GLU A 60 14.84 16.88 -5.02
N TYR A 61 14.17 16.45 -6.09
CA TYR A 61 14.06 15.05 -6.43
C TYR A 61 15.45 14.51 -6.81
N GLN A 62 15.85 13.43 -6.14
CA GLN A 62 16.99 12.62 -6.54
C GLN A 62 16.51 11.19 -6.81
N PRO A 63 16.91 10.58 -7.94
CA PRO A 63 16.56 9.19 -8.20
C PRO A 63 17.18 8.30 -7.13
N LEU A 64 16.36 7.42 -6.56
CA LEU A 64 16.85 6.43 -5.62
C LEU A 64 17.82 5.48 -6.35
N PRO A 65 18.94 5.09 -5.72
CA PRO A 65 19.94 4.23 -6.34
C PRO A 65 19.53 2.74 -6.35
N TYR A 66 18.23 2.45 -6.21
CA TYR A 66 17.69 1.10 -6.14
C TYR A 66 16.99 0.73 -7.44
N ASP A 67 17.12 -0.53 -7.87
CA ASP A 67 16.22 -1.05 -8.89
C ASP A 67 14.84 -1.36 -8.30
N LEU A 68 13.86 -1.59 -9.18
CA LEU A 68 12.49 -1.87 -8.79
C LEU A 68 12.39 -3.08 -7.84
N LYS A 69 13.19 -4.12 -8.07
CA LYS A 69 13.12 -5.35 -7.29
C LYS A 69 13.61 -5.14 -5.86
N HIS A 70 14.73 -4.46 -5.68
CA HIS A 70 15.26 -4.14 -4.35
C HIS A 70 14.34 -3.17 -3.61
N PHE A 71 13.75 -2.21 -4.33
CA PHE A 71 12.78 -1.28 -3.75
C PHE A 71 11.52 -2.01 -3.26
N ASP A 72 10.92 -2.86 -4.09
CA ASP A 72 9.74 -3.66 -3.73
C ASP A 72 10.03 -4.60 -2.56
N GLN A 73 11.19 -5.27 -2.56
CA GLN A 73 11.61 -6.15 -1.47
C GLN A 73 11.76 -5.39 -0.14
N ALA A 74 12.35 -4.19 -0.16
CA ALA A 74 12.48 -3.36 1.04
C ALA A 74 11.10 -2.99 1.59
N LEU A 75 10.17 -2.54 0.74
CA LEU A 75 8.81 -2.19 1.16
C LEU A 75 8.01 -3.40 1.65
N GLN A 76 8.16 -4.56 1.01
CA GLN A 76 7.51 -5.80 1.43
C GLN A 76 8.06 -6.34 2.76
N SER A 77 9.30 -6.00 3.12
CA SER A 77 9.88 -6.39 4.42
C SER A 77 9.36 -5.54 5.58
N GLU A 78 8.84 -4.34 5.31
CA GLU A 78 8.41 -3.37 6.32
C GLU A 78 6.95 -2.96 6.13
N TRP A 79 6.03 -3.83 6.54
CA TRP A 79 4.62 -3.49 6.61
C TRP A 79 4.30 -2.59 7.80
N PHE A 80 3.58 -1.51 7.53
CA PHE A 80 3.10 -0.59 8.56
C PHE A 80 1.90 -1.17 9.32
N MET A 81 2.19 -1.97 10.35
CA MET A 81 1.20 -2.54 11.27
C MET A 81 1.81 -2.81 12.66
N PRO A 82 1.00 -2.82 13.74
CA PRO A 82 1.48 -3.14 15.08
C PRO A 82 2.10 -4.55 15.20
N ASP A 83 3.07 -4.72 16.11
CA ASP A 83 3.80 -5.98 16.31
C ASP A 83 2.90 -7.19 16.61
N LYS A 84 1.74 -6.97 17.25
CA LYS A 84 0.76 -8.04 17.52
C LYS A 84 0.25 -8.72 16.24
N TYR A 85 0.16 -7.98 15.13
CA TYR A 85 -0.23 -8.51 13.83
C TYR A 85 0.96 -9.06 13.06
N LYS A 86 2.15 -8.45 13.19
CA LYS A 86 3.42 -8.97 12.60
C LYS A 86 3.75 -10.37 13.09
N LYS A 87 3.48 -10.65 14.36
CA LYS A 87 3.76 -11.96 15.01
C LYS A 87 2.55 -12.89 15.02
N LEU A 88 1.46 -12.52 14.33
CA LEU A 88 0.25 -13.34 14.29
C LEU A 88 0.53 -14.66 13.57
N ASP A 89 0.11 -15.75 14.19
CA ASP A 89 0.04 -17.07 13.56
C ASP A 89 -1.18 -17.09 12.62
N ILE A 90 -0.91 -16.87 11.33
CA ILE A 90 -1.94 -16.80 10.30
C ILE A 90 -2.62 -18.14 10.13
N ARG A 91 -1.85 -19.24 10.21
CA ARG A 91 -2.38 -20.58 10.00
C ARG A 91 -3.42 -20.90 11.06
N HIS A 92 -3.06 -20.70 12.32
CA HIS A 92 -3.98 -20.86 13.43
C HIS A 92 -5.20 -19.93 13.32
N TYR A 93 -4.99 -18.66 12.96
CA TYR A 93 -6.09 -17.69 12.75
C TYR A 93 -7.11 -18.16 11.70
N LEU A 94 -6.66 -18.79 10.61
CA LEU A 94 -7.53 -19.27 9.54
C LEU A 94 -8.22 -20.59 9.92
N GLU A 95 -7.48 -21.54 10.49
CA GLU A 95 -8.00 -22.86 10.89
C GLU A 95 -9.14 -22.75 11.91
N GLU A 96 -9.04 -21.84 12.88
CA GLU A 96 -10.11 -21.59 13.88
C GLU A 96 -11.43 -21.09 13.28
N ARG A 97 -11.42 -20.63 12.02
CA ARG A 97 -12.60 -20.09 11.32
C ARG A 97 -13.22 -21.09 10.35
N CYS A 98 -12.63 -22.27 10.18
CA CYS A 98 -13.18 -23.33 9.36
C CYS A 98 -14.12 -24.21 10.21
N GLU A 99 -15.28 -24.55 9.66
CA GLU A 99 -16.26 -25.44 10.29
C GLU A 99 -16.24 -26.85 9.68
N THR A 100 -15.77 -26.98 8.44
CA THR A 100 -15.80 -28.24 7.68
C THR A 100 -14.42 -28.67 7.17
N LEU A 101 -14.28 -29.97 6.89
CA LEU A 101 -13.06 -30.52 6.29
C LEU A 101 -12.77 -29.94 4.90
N GLU A 102 -13.81 -29.58 4.14
CA GLU A 102 -13.66 -28.94 2.82
C GLU A 102 -13.04 -27.55 2.95
N GLU A 103 -13.49 -26.76 3.92
CA GLU A 103 -12.93 -25.44 4.21
C GLU A 103 -11.49 -25.51 4.67
N VAL A 104 -11.16 -26.45 5.58
CA VAL A 104 -9.77 -26.68 6.02
C VAL A 104 -8.87 -27.01 4.84
N LYS A 105 -9.29 -27.95 3.98
CA LYS A 105 -8.51 -28.33 2.79
C LYS A 105 -8.31 -27.15 1.85
N ARG A 106 -9.35 -26.33 1.62
CA ARG A 106 -9.26 -25.14 0.77
C ARG A 106 -8.31 -24.10 1.35
N VAL A 107 -8.37 -23.87 2.66
CA VAL A 107 -7.44 -22.97 3.37
C VAL A 107 -6.01 -23.48 3.24
N ASP A 108 -5.74 -24.77 3.46
CA ASP A 108 -4.40 -25.34 3.32
C ASP A 108 -3.82 -25.15 1.92
N GLU A 109 -4.63 -25.41 0.87
CA GLU A 109 -4.23 -25.23 -0.53
C GLU A 109 -3.86 -23.77 -0.85
N GLU A 110 -4.73 -22.82 -0.49
CA GLU A 110 -4.47 -21.39 -0.70
C GLU A 110 -3.28 -20.90 0.15
N TYR A 111 -3.18 -21.34 1.41
CA TYR A 111 -2.12 -20.94 2.34
C TYR A 111 -0.74 -21.32 1.79
N ILE A 112 -0.60 -22.55 1.29
CA ILE A 112 0.65 -23.02 0.67
C ILE A 112 1.04 -22.13 -0.51
N GLU A 113 0.08 -21.66 -1.31
CA GLU A 113 0.38 -20.78 -2.43
C GLU A 113 0.80 -19.37 -1.98
N TYR A 114 0.13 -18.81 -0.96
CA TYR A 114 0.56 -17.55 -0.35
C TYR A 114 1.97 -17.66 0.25
N GLU A 115 2.29 -18.77 0.91
CA GLU A 115 3.60 -19.03 1.49
C GLU A 115 4.70 -19.12 0.42
N LYS A 116 4.47 -19.89 -0.66
CA LYS A 116 5.41 -20.00 -1.79
C LYS A 116 5.75 -18.65 -2.43
N ARG A 117 4.80 -17.70 -2.38
CA ARG A 117 4.94 -16.35 -2.96
C ARG A 117 5.49 -15.33 -1.97
N GLY A 118 5.72 -15.70 -0.70
CA GLY A 118 6.16 -14.76 0.33
C GLY A 118 5.08 -13.73 0.72
N LEU A 119 3.80 -14.07 0.56
CA LEU A 119 2.67 -13.16 0.76
C LEU A 119 1.99 -13.33 2.14
N LEU A 120 2.62 -14.04 3.07
CA LEU A 120 2.07 -14.21 4.43
C LEU A 120 1.97 -12.87 5.18
N ASP A 121 2.93 -11.97 5.00
CA ASP A 121 2.86 -10.63 5.61
C ASP A 121 1.73 -9.77 5.05
N LEU A 122 1.39 -9.96 3.76
CA LEU A 122 0.19 -9.35 3.18
C LEU A 122 -1.06 -9.84 3.91
N LEU A 123 -1.21 -11.14 4.18
CA LEU A 123 -2.37 -11.67 4.92
C LEU A 123 -2.46 -11.08 6.33
N ARG A 124 -1.34 -10.96 7.05
CA ARG A 124 -1.29 -10.29 8.37
C ARG A 124 -1.75 -8.85 8.29
N PHE A 125 -1.29 -8.13 7.27
CA PHE A 125 -1.69 -6.75 7.04
C PHE A 125 -3.19 -6.63 6.73
N LEU A 126 -3.75 -7.55 5.95
CA LEU A 126 -5.19 -7.56 5.63
C LEU A 126 -6.05 -7.82 6.87
N ILE A 127 -5.60 -8.70 7.76
CA ILE A 127 -6.25 -8.91 9.07
C ILE A 127 -6.23 -7.63 9.90
N TYR A 128 -5.07 -6.96 9.96
CA TYR A 128 -4.94 -5.67 10.63
C TYR A 128 -5.86 -4.60 10.03
N LEU A 129 -5.89 -4.47 8.71
CA LEU A 129 -6.70 -3.51 7.98
C LEU A 129 -8.19 -3.71 8.29
N VAL A 130 -8.68 -4.95 8.20
CA VAL A 130 -10.08 -5.27 8.50
C VAL A 130 -10.39 -4.99 9.96
N ALA A 131 -9.49 -5.33 10.90
CA ALA A 131 -9.68 -5.03 12.32
C ALA A 131 -9.85 -3.52 12.55
N ILE A 132 -8.96 -2.69 12.00
CA ILE A 132 -9.04 -1.23 12.11
C ILE A 132 -10.32 -0.69 11.46
N MET A 133 -10.69 -1.18 10.28
CA MET A 133 -11.91 -0.73 9.61
C MET A 133 -13.16 -1.07 10.45
N ARG A 134 -13.21 -2.26 11.07
CA ARG A 134 -14.31 -2.64 11.99
C ARG A 134 -14.34 -1.78 13.24
N GLU A 135 -13.19 -1.61 13.91
CA GLU A 135 -13.05 -0.78 15.11
C GLU A 135 -13.51 0.66 14.87
N ASN A 136 -13.30 1.19 13.66
CA ASN A 136 -13.66 2.56 13.29
C ASN A 136 -15.00 2.66 12.53
N ASN A 137 -15.79 1.59 12.44
CA ASN A 137 -17.06 1.54 11.71
C ASN A 137 -16.96 2.00 10.24
N VAL A 138 -15.81 1.76 9.61
CA VAL A 138 -15.60 2.00 8.18
C VAL A 138 -16.29 0.90 7.39
N VAL A 139 -17.12 1.26 6.42
CA VAL A 139 -17.76 0.31 5.52
C VAL A 139 -16.91 0.15 4.26
N TRP A 140 -16.67 -1.09 3.83
CA TRP A 140 -16.04 -1.39 2.55
C TRP A 140 -16.92 -2.29 1.68
N GLY A 141 -16.61 -2.31 0.38
CA GLY A 141 -17.38 -3.05 -0.61
C GLY A 141 -17.41 -4.55 -0.35
N VAL A 142 -18.43 -5.22 -0.91
CA VAL A 142 -18.69 -6.66 -0.68
C VAL A 142 -17.71 -7.62 -1.39
N GLY A 143 -16.82 -7.10 -2.23
CA GLY A 143 -15.87 -7.87 -3.05
C GLY A 143 -15.95 -7.48 -4.52
N ARG A 144 -14.80 -7.45 -5.22
CA ARG A 144 -14.73 -7.17 -6.68
C ARG A 144 -13.48 -7.80 -7.30
N GLY A 145 -13.56 -8.12 -8.59
CA GLY A 145 -12.46 -8.73 -9.32
C GLY A 145 -12.22 -10.19 -8.93
N SER A 146 -11.10 -10.77 -9.36
CA SER A 146 -10.77 -12.18 -9.12
C SER A 146 -10.50 -12.51 -7.65
N SER A 147 -10.20 -11.52 -6.80
CA SER A 147 -9.92 -11.74 -5.37
C SER A 147 -11.06 -12.43 -4.62
N VAL A 148 -12.30 -12.32 -5.11
CA VAL A 148 -13.48 -12.98 -4.53
C VAL A 148 -13.43 -14.51 -4.60
N ALA A 149 -12.53 -15.07 -5.42
CA ALA A 149 -12.30 -16.51 -5.50
C ALA A 149 -11.43 -17.07 -4.36
N SER A 150 -10.71 -16.22 -3.61
CA SER A 150 -9.93 -16.65 -2.45
C SER A 150 -10.82 -16.84 -1.23
N TYR A 151 -10.82 -18.05 -0.70
CA TYR A 151 -11.52 -18.38 0.54
C TYR A 151 -10.80 -17.79 1.76
N ILE A 152 -9.47 -17.69 1.75
CA ILE A 152 -8.71 -17.02 2.82
C ILE A 152 -9.12 -15.55 2.95
N LEU A 153 -9.28 -14.83 1.84
CA LEU A 153 -9.71 -13.43 1.86
C LEU A 153 -11.17 -13.26 2.34
N TYR A 154 -12.02 -14.24 2.08
CA TYR A 154 -13.36 -14.34 2.66
C TYR A 154 -13.29 -14.49 4.19
N LEU A 155 -12.49 -15.43 4.71
CA LEU A 155 -12.33 -15.65 6.16
C LEU A 155 -11.77 -14.44 6.90
N ILE A 156 -10.83 -13.71 6.28
CA ILE A 156 -10.31 -12.45 6.84
C ILE A 156 -11.41 -11.37 6.87
N GLY A 157 -12.36 -11.43 5.94
CA GLY A 157 -13.46 -10.47 5.81
C GLY A 157 -13.17 -9.31 4.85
N ILE A 158 -12.23 -9.50 3.91
CA ILE A 158 -11.94 -8.54 2.84
C ILE A 158 -13.13 -8.43 1.88
N HIS A 159 -13.83 -9.54 1.65
CA HIS A 159 -15.09 -9.61 0.91
C HIS A 159 -16.09 -10.50 1.64
N LYS A 160 -17.33 -10.53 1.13
CA LYS A 160 -18.45 -11.30 1.70
C LYS A 160 -18.91 -12.47 0.82
N ILE A 161 -18.20 -12.74 -0.27
CA ILE A 161 -18.49 -13.85 -1.19
C ILE A 161 -17.76 -15.10 -0.71
N ASN A 162 -18.49 -16.18 -0.43
CA ASN A 162 -17.91 -17.48 -0.08
C ASN A 162 -17.57 -18.23 -1.38
N SER A 163 -16.28 -18.34 -1.71
CA SER A 163 -15.81 -18.97 -2.94
C SER A 163 -16.09 -20.47 -3.02
N ILE A 164 -16.19 -21.18 -1.90
CA ILE A 164 -16.55 -22.60 -1.88
C ILE A 164 -18.02 -22.77 -2.27
N GLN A 165 -18.91 -21.97 -1.70
CA GLN A 165 -20.36 -22.00 -2.00
C GLN A 165 -20.65 -21.78 -3.50
N TYR A 166 -19.88 -20.91 -4.14
CA TYR A 166 -20.04 -20.57 -5.56
C TYR A 166 -19.09 -21.32 -6.49
N GLU A 167 -18.35 -22.31 -5.97
CA GLU A 167 -17.40 -23.13 -6.73
C GLU A 167 -16.38 -22.30 -7.53
N LEU A 168 -15.94 -21.17 -6.96
CA LEU A 168 -14.99 -20.27 -7.63
C LEU A 168 -13.56 -20.85 -7.56
N ASP A 169 -12.87 -20.83 -8.68
CA ASP A 169 -11.49 -21.30 -8.76
C ASP A 169 -10.51 -20.22 -8.30
N TRP A 170 -9.85 -20.45 -7.16
CA TRP A 170 -8.84 -19.55 -6.62
C TRP A 170 -7.58 -19.45 -7.49
N HIS A 171 -7.32 -20.43 -8.36
CA HIS A 171 -6.18 -20.36 -9.28
C HIS A 171 -6.34 -19.17 -10.26
N GLU A 172 -7.56 -18.76 -10.60
CA GLU A 172 -7.78 -17.58 -11.45
C GLU A 172 -7.32 -16.29 -10.77
N PHE A 173 -7.40 -16.22 -9.44
CA PHE A 173 -6.90 -15.10 -8.66
C PHE A 173 -5.37 -15.13 -8.53
N MET A 174 -4.80 -16.32 -8.35
CA MET A 174 -3.37 -16.52 -8.15
C MET A 174 -2.58 -16.65 -9.47
N ARG A 175 -3.13 -16.28 -10.63
CA ARG A 175 -2.36 -16.28 -11.87
C ARG A 175 -1.31 -15.16 -11.94
#